data_AF-A0A940RDS2-F1
#
_entry.id   AF-A0A940RDS2-F1
#
_cell.length_a   1.000
_cell.length_b   1.000
_cell.length_c   1.000
_cell.angle_alpha   90.00
_cell.angle_beta   90.00
_cell.angle_gamma   90.00
#
_symmetry.space_group_name_H-M   'P 1'
#
loop_
_entity.id
_entity.type
_entity.pdbx_description
1 polymer ?
#
loop_
_entity_poly.entity_id
_entity_poly.type
_entity_poly.pdbx_seq_one_letter_code
_entity_poly.pdbx_strand_id
1 'polypeptide(L)'
;MRTRILITFLFFTTSVLGQTADSLGLDNYTTPTSQEADFFNSMLKDKRGEFSFVNKKIAFVTGNSGATILSKSDYFKRCVKPWIVKGNRPQILMIRLTEEEKQKSGGYDVLVLSWVKLFTDNQKRRIINRLRKKTKLQPAANITLAYMVCDYQAIGYIPLIITCPV
;
A
#
# COMPACT_ATOMS: atom_id res chain seq x y z
N MET A 1 -42.59 10.75 -45.72
CA MET A 1 -41.15 10.49 -45.91
C MET A 1 -40.51 10.43 -44.53
N ARG A 2 -39.76 9.35 -44.28
CA ARG A 2 -39.20 8.97 -42.97
C ARG A 2 -37.75 9.46 -42.90
N THR A 3 -37.42 10.31 -41.94
CA THR A 3 -36.03 10.55 -41.53
C THR A 3 -35.97 10.63 -40.02
N ARG A 4 -35.71 9.47 -39.40
CA ARG A 4 -35.34 9.37 -37.99
C ARG A 4 -33.87 9.79 -37.89
N ILE A 5 -33.62 10.91 -37.23
CA ILE A 5 -32.27 11.35 -36.88
C ILE A 5 -31.84 10.51 -35.66
N LEU A 6 -31.05 9.47 -35.91
CA LEU A 6 -30.34 8.71 -34.87
C LEU A 6 -29.04 9.45 -34.57
N ILE A 7 -29.04 10.29 -33.53
CA ILE A 7 -27.81 10.87 -32.97
C ILE A 7 -27.11 9.75 -32.21
N THR A 8 -26.06 9.21 -32.81
CA THR A 8 -25.08 8.33 -32.18
C THR A 8 -24.36 9.10 -31.08
N PHE A 9 -24.77 8.87 -29.83
CA PHE A 9 -24.03 9.30 -28.65
C PHE A 9 -22.74 8.47 -28.56
N LEU A 10 -21.67 9.00 -29.15
CA LEU A 10 -20.35 8.39 -29.14
C LEU A 10 -19.79 8.48 -27.73
N PHE A 11 -19.72 7.33 -27.08
CA PHE A 11 -19.03 7.09 -25.81
C PHE A 11 -17.62 7.68 -25.84
N PHE A 12 -17.36 8.67 -24.98
CA PHE A 12 -16.00 9.06 -24.61
C PHE A 12 -15.83 8.88 -23.10
N THR A 13 -15.85 7.62 -22.65
CA THR A 13 -15.49 7.25 -21.27
C THR A 13 -14.04 6.79 -21.23
N THR A 14 -13.08 7.69 -21.37
CA THR A 14 -11.66 7.37 -21.15
C THR A 14 -11.01 8.44 -20.31
N SER A 15 -11.06 8.32 -18.97
CA SER A 15 -10.15 9.03 -18.03
C SER A 15 -10.25 8.64 -16.54
N VAL A 16 -10.98 7.59 -16.13
CA VAL A 16 -11.10 7.29 -14.68
C VAL A 16 -9.84 6.67 -14.08
N LEU A 17 -9.01 5.98 -14.88
CA LEU A 17 -7.80 5.31 -14.34
C LEU A 17 -6.66 6.27 -13.96
N GLY A 18 -6.53 7.43 -14.63
CA GLY A 18 -5.40 8.35 -14.43
C GLY A 18 -5.43 9.02 -13.06
N GLN A 19 -6.60 9.48 -12.62
CA GLN A 19 -6.78 10.14 -11.32
C GLN A 19 -6.55 9.19 -10.14
N THR A 20 -6.81 7.88 -10.33
CA THR A 20 -6.56 6.88 -9.29
C THR A 20 -5.09 6.54 -9.09
N ALA A 21 -4.20 6.84 -10.05
CA ALA A 21 -2.79 6.47 -9.94
C ALA A 21 -2.00 7.40 -9.00
N ASP A 22 -2.36 8.69 -8.98
CA ASP A 22 -1.64 9.69 -8.20
C ASP A 22 -1.85 9.53 -6.70
N SER A 23 -3.04 9.07 -6.30
CA SER A 23 -3.41 8.89 -4.90
C SER A 23 -2.90 7.62 -4.23
N LEU A 24 -2.24 6.72 -4.97
CA LEU A 24 -1.69 5.47 -4.44
C LEU A 24 -0.31 5.68 -3.81
N GLY A 25 -0.07 5.07 -2.65
CA GLY A 25 1.25 5.01 -2.02
C GLY A 25 1.76 6.33 -1.47
N LEU A 26 0.85 7.18 -0.97
CA LEU A 26 1.20 8.48 -0.38
C LEU A 26 1.85 8.38 1.00
N ASP A 27 1.60 7.28 1.72
CA ASP A 27 2.11 7.04 3.06
C ASP A 27 2.76 5.65 3.19
N ASN A 28 3.31 5.36 4.37
CA ASN A 28 3.99 4.11 4.70
C ASN A 28 3.31 3.26 5.76
N TYR A 29 2.04 3.53 6.05
CA TYR A 29 1.24 2.68 6.92
C TYR A 29 1.02 1.31 6.28
N THR A 30 1.00 0.28 7.12
CA THR A 30 0.81 -1.11 6.69
C THR A 30 -0.62 -1.43 6.29
N THR A 31 -1.58 -0.59 6.70
CA THR A 31 -2.98 -0.70 6.33
C THR A 31 -3.21 0.19 5.10
N PRO A 32 -3.84 -0.33 4.03
CA PRO A 32 -4.12 0.45 2.84
C PRO A 32 -5.22 1.49 3.13
N THR A 33 -5.19 2.59 2.39
CA THR A 33 -6.32 3.52 2.30
C THR A 33 -7.50 2.85 1.56
N SER A 34 -8.69 3.46 1.59
CA SER A 34 -9.85 2.94 0.84
C SER A 34 -9.53 2.79 -0.66
N GLN A 35 -8.90 3.80 -1.26
CA GLN A 35 -8.53 3.80 -2.67
C GLN A 35 -7.49 2.72 -3.01
N GLU A 36 -6.51 2.51 -2.13
CA GLU A 36 -5.51 1.43 -2.30
C GLU A 36 -6.16 0.04 -2.15
N ALA A 37 -7.08 -0.11 -1.19
CA ALA A 37 -7.82 -1.34 -0.99
C ALA A 37 -8.70 -1.66 -2.21
N ASP A 38 -9.39 -0.67 -2.75
CA ASP A 38 -10.20 -0.79 -3.98
C ASP A 38 -9.35 -1.13 -5.18
N PHE A 39 -8.17 -0.50 -5.31
CA PHE A 39 -7.18 -0.85 -6.32
C PHE A 39 -6.81 -2.33 -6.24
N PHE A 40 -6.42 -2.85 -5.06
CA PHE A 40 -6.07 -4.27 -4.92
C PHE A 40 -7.27 -5.21 -5.12
N ASN A 41 -8.44 -4.84 -4.62
CA ASN A 41 -9.67 -5.61 -4.78
C ASN A 41 -10.07 -5.75 -6.26
N SER A 42 -9.94 -4.69 -7.05
CA SER A 42 -10.18 -4.71 -8.49
C SER A 42 -9.08 -5.49 -9.23
N MET A 43 -7.83 -5.20 -8.89
CA MET A 43 -6.66 -5.77 -9.56
C MET A 43 -6.50 -7.28 -9.33
N LEU A 44 -6.95 -7.79 -8.20
CA LEU A 44 -6.87 -9.20 -7.84
C LEU A 44 -8.24 -9.87 -7.81
N LYS A 45 -9.28 -9.28 -8.44
CA LYS A 45 -10.66 -9.79 -8.41
C LYS A 45 -10.76 -11.30 -8.69
N ASP A 46 -10.00 -11.80 -9.67
CA ASP A 46 -10.05 -13.20 -10.10
C ASP A 46 -9.27 -14.15 -9.18
N LYS A 47 -8.37 -13.60 -8.34
CA LYS A 47 -7.49 -14.37 -7.44
C LYS A 47 -7.87 -14.25 -5.97
N ARG A 48 -8.58 -13.18 -5.60
CA ARG A 48 -8.87 -12.85 -4.20
C ARG A 48 -10.10 -13.57 -3.68
N GLY A 49 -10.98 -14.13 -4.51
CA GLY A 49 -12.26 -14.67 -4.07
C GLY A 49 -13.02 -13.66 -3.22
N GLU A 50 -13.45 -14.07 -2.02
CA GLU A 50 -14.20 -13.21 -1.10
C GLU A 50 -13.31 -12.28 -0.25
N PHE A 51 -11.98 -12.42 -0.30
CA PHE A 51 -11.09 -11.61 0.53
C PHE A 51 -11.10 -10.14 0.10
N SER A 52 -11.26 -9.26 1.08
CA SER A 52 -11.19 -7.81 0.91
C SER A 52 -9.93 -7.26 1.57
N PHE A 53 -9.25 -6.33 0.88
CA PHE A 53 -8.09 -5.62 1.40
C PHE A 53 -8.44 -4.49 2.39
N VAL A 54 -9.73 -4.18 2.58
CA VAL A 54 -10.19 -3.14 3.50
C VAL A 54 -9.83 -3.52 4.95
N ASN A 55 -9.20 -2.58 5.67
CA ASN A 55 -8.73 -2.75 7.05
C ASN A 55 -7.79 -3.97 7.27
N LYS A 56 -7.10 -4.42 6.23
CA LYS A 56 -6.13 -5.52 6.32
C LYS A 56 -4.70 -4.99 6.37
N LYS A 57 -3.86 -5.64 7.15
CA LYS A 57 -2.44 -5.29 7.25
C LYS A 57 -1.66 -6.01 6.16
N ILE A 58 -1.03 -5.26 5.28
CA ILE A 58 -0.36 -5.76 4.08
C ILE A 58 1.16 -5.62 4.21
N ALA A 59 1.89 -6.66 3.81
CA ALA A 59 3.33 -6.58 3.59
C ALA A 59 3.65 -6.67 2.10
N PHE A 60 4.45 -5.72 1.61
CA PHE A 60 4.84 -5.64 0.21
C PHE A 60 6.20 -6.32 -0.01
N VAL A 61 6.24 -7.28 -0.93
CA VAL A 61 7.41 -8.10 -1.22
C VAL A 61 7.76 -8.01 -2.71
N THR A 62 9.04 -7.90 -3.02
CA THR A 62 9.53 -7.79 -4.40
C THR A 62 10.83 -8.57 -4.64
N GLY A 63 11.24 -8.56 -5.90
CA GLY A 63 12.49 -9.15 -6.40
C GLY A 63 12.30 -10.57 -6.90
N ASN A 64 13.22 -11.01 -7.75
CA ASN A 64 13.11 -12.31 -8.44
C ASN A 64 12.85 -13.49 -7.48
N SER A 65 13.48 -13.45 -6.30
CA SER A 65 13.36 -14.45 -5.23
C SER A 65 12.40 -14.06 -4.10
N GLY A 66 11.61 -12.98 -4.23
CA GLY A 66 10.65 -12.55 -3.20
C GLY A 66 11.29 -12.30 -1.83
N ALA A 67 12.55 -11.86 -1.80
CA ALA A 67 13.30 -11.67 -0.57
C ALA A 67 13.23 -10.23 -0.05
N THR A 68 12.82 -9.26 -0.86
CA THR A 68 12.89 -7.83 -0.49
C THR A 68 11.54 -7.34 0.00
N ILE A 69 11.49 -6.81 1.22
CA ILE A 69 10.29 -6.16 1.78
C ILE A 69 10.39 -4.67 1.48
N LEU A 70 9.36 -4.08 0.88
CA LEU A 70 9.29 -2.65 0.59
C LEU A 70 8.37 -1.93 1.59
N SER A 71 8.58 -0.62 1.69
CA SER A 71 7.58 0.29 2.24
C SER A 71 6.39 0.38 1.27
N LYS A 72 5.24 0.86 1.74
CA LYS A 72 4.04 0.99 0.91
C LYS A 72 4.28 1.97 -0.23
N SER A 73 4.83 3.14 0.06
CA SER A 73 5.12 4.16 -0.96
C SER A 73 6.13 3.67 -2.00
N ASP A 74 7.20 2.98 -1.57
CA ASP A 74 8.18 2.41 -2.50
C ASP A 74 7.58 1.33 -3.39
N TYR A 75 6.70 0.49 -2.83
CA TYR A 75 6.00 -0.53 -3.60
C TYR A 75 5.17 0.09 -4.71
N PHE A 76 4.34 1.08 -4.40
CA PHE A 76 3.54 1.74 -5.43
C PHE A 76 4.40 2.47 -6.45
N LYS A 77 5.41 3.23 -6.00
CA LYS A 77 6.33 3.99 -6.86
C LYS A 77 7.10 3.10 -7.84
N ARG A 78 7.56 1.93 -7.40
CA ARG A 78 8.46 1.06 -8.19
C ARG A 78 7.75 -0.08 -8.89
N CYS A 79 6.69 -0.62 -8.31
CA CYS A 79 6.05 -1.85 -8.77
C CYS A 79 4.66 -1.63 -9.37
N VAL A 80 4.03 -0.47 -9.18
CA VAL A 80 2.65 -0.22 -9.63
C VAL A 80 2.58 0.96 -10.62
N LYS A 81 2.92 2.17 -10.18
CA LYS A 81 2.79 3.41 -10.98
C LYS A 81 3.45 3.33 -12.37
N PRO A 82 4.69 2.80 -12.52
CA PRO A 82 5.35 2.74 -13.84
C PRO A 82 4.59 1.91 -14.87
N TRP A 83 3.79 0.93 -14.42
CA TRP A 83 2.98 0.11 -15.30
C TRP A 83 1.67 0.80 -15.67
N ILE A 84 1.00 1.40 -14.69
CA ILE A 84 -0.25 2.13 -14.92
C ILE A 84 -0.02 3.28 -15.90
N VAL A 85 1.06 4.05 -15.74
CA VAL A 85 1.42 5.16 -16.65
C VAL A 85 1.64 4.67 -18.09
N LYS A 86 2.15 3.45 -18.26
CA LYS A 86 2.33 2.81 -19.57
C LYS A 86 1.06 2.14 -20.11
N GLY A 87 -0.08 2.29 -19.44
CA GLY A 87 -1.33 1.60 -19.79
C GLY A 87 -1.29 0.09 -19.57
N ASN A 88 -0.29 -0.41 -18.83
CA ASN A 88 -0.06 -1.83 -18.60
C ASN A 88 -0.52 -2.27 -17.21
N ARG A 89 -0.85 -3.55 -17.09
CA ARG A 89 -1.28 -4.15 -15.83
C ARG A 89 -0.06 -4.62 -15.02
N PRO A 90 0.19 -4.11 -13.80
CA PRO A 90 1.31 -4.56 -12.98
C PRO A 90 1.18 -6.04 -12.60
N GLN A 91 2.28 -6.78 -12.57
CA GLN A 91 2.25 -8.18 -12.13
C GLN A 91 2.20 -8.24 -10.60
N ILE A 92 1.02 -8.60 -10.07
CA ILE A 92 0.76 -8.69 -8.64
C ILE A 92 0.23 -10.09 -8.29
N LEU A 93 0.73 -10.63 -7.17
CA LEU A 93 0.26 -11.86 -6.56
C LEU A 93 -0.06 -11.58 -5.09
N MET A 94 -1.10 -12.23 -4.55
CA MET A 94 -1.41 -12.21 -3.13
C MET A 94 -1.21 -13.58 -2.52
N ILE A 95 -0.69 -13.62 -1.29
CA ILE A 95 -0.60 -14.82 -0.46
C ILE A 95 -1.18 -14.47 0.90
N ARG A 96 -2.30 -15.10 1.24
CA ARG A 96 -2.92 -14.95 2.55
C ARG A 96 -2.08 -15.65 3.60
N LEU A 97 -1.91 -15.00 4.74
CA LEU A 97 -1.26 -15.62 5.89
C LEU A 97 -2.30 -16.36 6.71
N THR A 98 -1.91 -17.52 7.26
CA THR A 98 -2.74 -18.23 8.25
C THR A 98 -2.73 -17.43 9.56
N GLU A 99 -3.64 -17.76 10.48
CA GLU A 99 -3.70 -17.07 11.77
C GLU A 99 -2.38 -17.20 12.56
N GLU A 100 -1.74 -18.36 12.51
CA GLU A 100 -0.42 -18.56 13.12
C GLU A 100 0.67 -17.68 12.49
N GLU A 101 0.67 -17.56 11.15
CA GLU A 101 1.64 -16.76 10.42
C GLU A 101 1.41 -15.26 10.63
N LYS A 102 0.15 -14.85 10.74
CA LYS A 102 -0.25 -13.49 11.09
C LYS A 102 0.28 -13.12 12.46
N GLN A 103 0.08 -13.95 13.48
CA GLN A 103 0.63 -13.72 14.81
C GLN A 103 2.16 -13.65 14.79
N LYS A 104 2.82 -14.60 14.11
CA LYS A 104 4.29 -14.63 14.00
C LYS A 104 4.87 -13.41 13.28
N SER A 105 4.17 -12.87 12.28
CA SER A 105 4.63 -11.74 11.46
C SER A 105 4.45 -10.37 12.12
N GLY A 106 3.74 -10.28 13.24
CA GLY A 106 3.37 -9.00 13.87
C GLY A 106 2.02 -8.46 13.37
N GLY A 107 1.09 -9.37 13.03
CA GLY A 107 -0.30 -9.06 12.70
C GLY A 107 -0.59 -8.83 11.21
N TYR A 108 0.29 -9.23 10.29
CA TYR A 108 0.03 -9.08 8.86
C TYR A 108 -0.98 -10.13 8.37
N ASP A 109 -1.97 -9.72 7.57
CA ASP A 109 -2.99 -10.60 7.03
C ASP A 109 -2.59 -11.21 5.68
N VAL A 110 -1.84 -10.44 4.87
CA VAL A 110 -1.54 -10.80 3.48
C VAL A 110 -0.18 -10.29 3.03
N LEU A 111 0.51 -11.09 2.24
CA LEU A 111 1.68 -10.68 1.47
C LEU A 111 1.25 -10.32 0.06
N VAL A 112 1.66 -9.15 -0.41
CA VAL A 112 1.48 -8.71 -1.79
C VAL A 112 2.84 -8.73 -2.47
N LEU A 113 2.96 -9.55 -3.51
CA LEU A 113 4.20 -9.85 -4.19
C LEU A 113 4.19 -9.23 -5.59
N SER A 114 5.31 -8.63 -5.98
CA SER A 114 5.54 -8.17 -7.36
C SER A 114 6.88 -8.62 -7.88
N TRP A 115 6.93 -8.99 -9.17
CA TRP A 115 8.16 -9.44 -9.84
C TRP A 115 8.83 -10.68 -9.21
N VAL A 116 8.07 -11.49 -8.50
CA VAL A 116 8.54 -12.74 -7.90
C VAL A 116 8.22 -13.89 -8.84
N LYS A 117 9.26 -14.62 -9.29
CA LYS A 117 9.09 -15.78 -10.18
C LYS A 117 8.82 -17.07 -9.42
N LEU A 118 9.52 -17.26 -8.29
CA LEU A 118 9.40 -18.43 -7.43
C LEU A 118 9.26 -17.97 -5.98
N PHE A 119 8.14 -18.33 -5.36
CA PHE A 119 7.86 -18.08 -3.96
C PHE A 119 7.47 -19.38 -3.25
N THR A 120 8.42 -19.90 -2.48
CA THR A 120 8.37 -21.14 -1.72
C THR A 120 8.03 -20.86 -0.25
N ASP A 121 7.61 -21.89 0.47
CA ASP A 121 7.33 -21.79 1.91
C ASP A 121 8.56 -21.35 2.73
N ASN A 122 9.77 -21.72 2.27
CA ASN A 122 11.01 -21.25 2.86
C ASN A 122 11.20 -19.73 2.71
N GLN A 123 10.86 -19.16 1.55
CA GLN A 123 10.88 -17.71 1.36
C GLN A 123 9.80 -17.03 2.21
N LYS A 124 8.58 -17.58 2.22
CA LYS A 124 7.48 -17.10 3.08
C LYS A 124 7.90 -17.02 4.55
N ARG A 125 8.47 -18.10 5.09
CA ARG A 125 8.97 -18.17 6.46
C ARG A 125 10.08 -17.16 6.74
N ARG A 126 11.00 -16.93 5.79
CA ARG A 126 12.05 -15.90 5.92
C ARG A 126 11.45 -14.50 5.98
N ILE A 127 10.45 -14.20 5.15
CA ILE A 127 9.74 -12.91 5.15
C ILE A 127 9.01 -12.70 6.48
N ILE A 128 8.23 -13.69 6.94
CA ILE A 128 7.52 -13.62 8.23
C ILE A 128 8.49 -13.33 9.38
N ASN A 129 9.63 -14.01 9.42
CA ASN A 129 10.66 -13.77 10.44
C ASN A 129 11.27 -12.36 10.38
N ARG A 130 11.42 -11.78 9.18
CA ARG A 130 11.90 -10.41 9.02
C ARG A 130 10.85 -9.37 9.44
N LEU A 131 9.57 -9.59 9.10
CA LEU A 131 8.46 -8.75 9.53
C LEU A 131 8.35 -8.73 11.07
N ARG A 132 8.52 -9.90 11.71
CA ARG A 132 8.59 -10.01 13.16
C ARG A 132 9.69 -9.14 13.77
N LYS A 133 10.91 -9.22 13.22
CA LYS A 133 12.06 -8.42 13.70
C LYS A 133 11.79 -6.92 13.54
N LYS A 134 11.26 -6.49 12.40
CA LYS A 134 10.91 -5.08 12.15
C LYS A 134 9.87 -4.57 13.15
N THR A 135 8.85 -5.37 13.44
CA THR A 135 7.80 -5.02 14.41
C THR A 135 8.33 -4.91 15.83
N LYS A 136 9.30 -5.75 16.23
CA LYS A 136 9.96 -5.67 17.55
C LYS A 136 10.91 -4.49 17.72
N LEU A 137 11.38 -3.89 16.63
CA LEU A 137 12.28 -2.73 16.66
C LEU A 137 11.52 -1.39 16.63
N GLN A 138 10.27 -1.38 16.17
CA GLN A 138 9.38 -0.21 16.19
C GLN A 138 8.75 0.21 17.55
N PRO A 139 8.73 -0.59 18.65
CA PRO A 139 8.12 -0.13 19.89
C PRO A 139 8.88 1.04 20.54
N ALA A 140 10.21 1.11 20.37
CA ALA A 140 11.02 2.16 21.00
C ALA A 140 10.84 3.55 20.33
N ALA A 141 10.68 3.61 19.01
CA ALA A 141 10.54 4.87 18.26
C ALA A 141 9.18 5.56 18.48
N ASN A 142 8.11 4.77 18.66
CA ASN A 142 6.77 5.31 18.90
C ASN A 142 6.61 5.87 20.32
N ILE A 143 7.38 5.35 21.29
CA ILE A 143 7.42 5.88 22.65
C ILE A 143 8.08 7.27 22.64
N THR A 144 9.18 7.47 21.91
CA THR A 144 9.84 8.79 21.79
C THR A 144 8.97 9.84 21.11
N LEU A 145 8.24 9.49 20.04
CA LEU A 145 7.28 10.40 19.40
C LEU A 145 6.09 10.72 20.30
N ALA A 146 5.58 9.76 21.08
CA ALA A 146 4.51 10.00 22.04
C ALA A 146 4.94 10.98 23.15
N TYR A 147 6.18 10.87 23.65
CA TYR A 147 6.72 11.85 24.61
C TYR A 147 6.92 13.24 23.96
N MET A 148 7.45 13.32 22.74
CA MET A 148 7.62 14.62 22.05
C MET A 148 6.29 15.34 21.75
N VAL A 149 5.21 14.61 21.44
CA VAL A 149 3.88 15.21 21.23
C VAL A 149 3.23 15.60 22.56
N CYS A 150 3.42 14.83 23.63
CA CYS A 150 2.93 15.18 24.97
C CYS A 150 3.62 16.43 25.54
N ASP A 151 4.92 16.60 25.33
CA ASP A 151 5.64 17.81 25.77
C ASP A 151 5.19 19.06 24.98
N TYR A 152 4.86 18.91 23.69
CA TYR A 152 4.38 20.03 22.88
C TYR A 152 2.97 20.52 23.26
N GLN A 153 2.12 19.67 23.86
CA GLN A 153 0.81 20.09 24.38
C GLN A 153 0.87 20.63 25.81
N ALA A 154 1.95 20.38 26.55
CA ALA A 154 2.14 20.91 27.90
C ALA A 154 2.68 22.36 27.92
N ILE A 155 3.27 22.83 26.81
CA ILE A 155 3.86 24.15 26.69
C ILE A 155 2.93 25.03 25.84
N GLY A 156 1.84 25.50 26.44
CA GLY A 156 1.03 26.57 25.85
C GLY A 156 1.88 27.83 25.72
N TYR A 157 2.39 28.13 24.51
CA TYR A 157 3.14 29.35 24.26
C TYR A 157 2.61 30.12 23.05
N ILE A 158 2.28 31.37 23.37
CA ILE A 158 1.97 32.51 22.52
C ILE A 158 3.15 32.75 21.55
N PRO A 159 2.92 33.07 20.26
CA PRO A 159 4.01 33.25 19.32
C PRO A 159 4.80 34.52 19.63
N LEU A 160 6.05 34.38 20.07
CA LEU A 160 7.01 35.49 20.16
C LEU A 160 7.71 35.63 18.80
N ILE A 161 7.42 36.73 18.12
CA ILE A 161 8.11 37.17 16.91
C ILE A 161 9.56 37.47 17.28
N ILE A 162 10.52 36.69 16.78
CA ILE A 162 11.95 37.02 16.86
C ILE A 162 12.37 37.62 15.52
N THR A 163 12.53 38.94 15.51
CA THR A 163 13.23 39.69 14.46
C THR A 163 14.74 39.48 14.61
N CYS A 164 15.41 39.01 13.56
CA CYS A 164 16.88 38.99 13.48
C CYS A 164 17.43 40.40 13.23
N PRO A 165 18.50 40.85 13.90
CA PRO A 165 19.26 42.02 13.47
C PRO A 165 20.33 41.63 12.43
N VAL A 166 20.67 42.65 11.64
CA VAL A 166 21.47 42.72 10.40
C VAL A 166 22.88 42.14 10.52
#